data_AF-A0A914SZ64-F1
#
_entry.id   AF-A0A914SZ64-F1
#
_cell.length_a   1.000
_cell.length_b   1.000
_cell.length_c   1.000
_cell.angle_alpha   90.00
_cell.angle_beta   90.00
_cell.angle_gamma   90.00
#
_symmetry.space_group_name_H-M   'P 1'
#
loop_
_entity.id
_entity.type
_entity.pdbx_description
1 polymer ?
#
loop_
_entity_poly.entity_id
_entity_poly.type
_entity_poly.pdbx_seq_one_letter_code
_entity_poly.pdbx_strand_id
1 'polypeptide(L)'
;MFSIYLKKLKLVGYVLCLSQENLIDVLKGKKERKMAANLEPPSQQQSNGSQIRARGSPIKDSSQTNGSTISNDQHFDIGGNLSVHVATLNCWALPQPWPFGSKHRRYRIDALIEALKESSFDIVCLQELWSENDFLNIVEQVSYLFPYRHYFHSGYTGSGTCLLSRWKIQSTLIHRYSLNGFPHHIHRGDWFGGKVVGLAEIIVEGYRLCVYTTHLHAEYNRDNDLYLPHRLSQAFELGQFVRHTSRDADLLILTGDFNIEPDDLGYHLIRNLTNVRDAWLDRKTSPDDCDTPSGMTCDRPDNCYTPKALLKKKHLGKRLDYILYQSIQKPFILEYCDNCFDVIPGEKRINYSDHLGVCAMFRLNKDAEAGWKEPLRIIDRRFLEETHDIVSEGEKRIIWDRRFFGAICLLLLLLIFGISQLGDAIDFPFSKYILIIVQFLLTLLLGFSFWHGMVFLTIERRSITETIWNINDMLER
;
A
#
# COMPACT_ATOMS: atom_id res chain seq x y z
N MET A 1 31.50 -13.76 2.74
CA MET A 1 31.19 -12.79 1.67
C MET A 1 31.12 -13.39 0.26
N PHE A 2 32.09 -14.21 -0.19
CA PHE A 2 32.10 -14.79 -1.56
C PHE A 2 30.93 -15.75 -1.88
N SER A 3 30.40 -16.47 -0.88
CA SER A 3 29.26 -17.40 -1.03
C SER A 3 27.92 -16.71 -1.36
N ILE A 4 27.76 -15.43 -0.97
CA ILE A 4 26.54 -14.64 -1.21
C ILE A 4 26.48 -14.17 -2.68
N TYR A 5 27.64 -13.85 -3.27
CA TYR A 5 27.73 -13.43 -4.67
C TYR A 5 27.51 -14.57 -5.66
N LEU A 6 27.96 -15.79 -5.34
CA LEU A 6 27.74 -16.99 -6.16
C LEU A 6 26.25 -17.41 -6.21
N LYS A 7 25.46 -17.11 -5.18
CA LYS A 7 23.99 -17.28 -5.21
C LYS A 7 23.29 -16.23 -6.08
N LYS A 8 23.84 -15.01 -6.22
CA LYS A 8 23.28 -13.95 -7.09
C LYS A 8 23.48 -14.25 -8.59
N LEU A 9 24.59 -14.89 -8.98
CA LEU A 9 24.87 -15.23 -10.38
C LEU A 9 24.00 -16.37 -10.94
N LYS A 10 23.55 -17.33 -10.11
CA LYS A 10 22.62 -18.39 -10.55
C LYS A 10 21.23 -17.87 -10.95
N LEU A 11 20.86 -16.65 -10.54
CA LEU A 11 19.54 -16.07 -10.83
C LEU A 11 19.49 -15.30 -12.14
N VAL A 12 20.62 -14.76 -12.61
CA VAL A 12 20.70 -13.97 -13.86
C VAL A 12 20.45 -14.85 -15.09
N GLY A 13 20.83 -16.14 -15.02
CA GLY A 13 20.58 -17.11 -16.10
C GLY A 13 19.12 -17.50 -16.31
N TYR A 14 18.22 -17.23 -15.36
CA TYR A 14 16.79 -17.56 -15.47
C TYR A 14 15.92 -16.41 -15.98
N VAL A 15 16.46 -15.18 -16.06
CA VAL A 15 15.69 -13.96 -16.38
C VAL A 15 15.66 -13.66 -17.89
N LEU A 16 16.40 -14.40 -18.72
CA LEU A 16 16.47 -14.18 -20.17
C LEU A 16 15.57 -15.08 -21.04
N CYS A 17 14.56 -15.75 -20.48
CA CYS A 17 13.71 -16.67 -21.25
C CYS A 17 12.19 -16.42 -21.14
N LEU A 18 11.76 -15.17 -20.94
CA LEU A 18 10.35 -14.80 -21.09
C LEU A 18 10.20 -13.48 -21.85
N SER A 19 10.56 -13.51 -23.14
CA SER A 19 10.10 -12.52 -24.10
C SER A 19 8.65 -12.82 -24.48
N GLN A 20 7.82 -11.81 -24.25
CA GLN A 20 6.37 -11.68 -24.31
C GLN A 20 5.63 -12.02 -25.64
N GLU A 21 6.19 -12.70 -26.63
CA GLU A 21 5.55 -12.69 -27.97
C GLU A 21 4.61 -13.87 -28.30
N ASN A 22 4.60 -14.99 -27.57
CA ASN A 22 3.78 -16.15 -27.96
C ASN A 22 2.45 -16.33 -27.20
N LEU A 23 2.11 -15.47 -26.25
CA LEU A 23 0.88 -15.64 -25.44
C LEU A 23 -0.35 -14.93 -26.06
N ILE A 24 -0.15 -13.90 -26.88
CA ILE A 24 -1.23 -13.13 -27.49
C ILE A 24 -1.89 -13.91 -28.64
N ASP A 25 -1.12 -14.67 -29.43
CA ASP A 25 -1.65 -15.43 -30.58
C ASP A 25 -2.38 -16.71 -30.15
N VAL A 26 -1.97 -17.35 -29.06
CA VAL A 26 -2.68 -18.49 -28.47
C VAL A 26 -4.02 -18.08 -27.84
N LEU A 27 -4.12 -16.85 -27.34
CA LEU A 27 -5.36 -16.31 -26.75
C LEU A 27 -6.34 -15.78 -27.81
N LYS A 28 -5.85 -15.24 -28.94
CA LYS A 28 -6.69 -14.86 -30.09
C LYS A 28 -7.31 -16.09 -30.77
N GLY A 29 -6.54 -17.16 -30.99
CA GLY A 29 -7.03 -18.39 -31.64
C GLY A 29 -8.09 -19.18 -30.85
N LYS A 30 -8.18 -18.99 -29.52
CA LYS A 30 -9.23 -19.61 -28.69
C LYS A 30 -10.54 -18.82 -28.65
N LYS A 31 -10.53 -17.52 -28.99
CA LYS A 31 -11.73 -16.67 -28.97
C LYS A 31 -12.58 -16.89 -30.22
N GLU A 32 -11.96 -17.09 -31.38
CA GLU A 32 -12.65 -17.33 -32.66
C GLU A 32 -13.33 -18.71 -32.72
N ARG A 33 -12.73 -19.74 -32.11
CA ARG A 33 -13.34 -21.09 -32.04
C ARG A 33 -14.57 -21.17 -31.14
N LYS A 34 -14.78 -20.22 -30.23
CA LYS A 34 -16.00 -20.16 -29.38
C LYS A 34 -17.14 -19.36 -29.99
N MET A 35 -16.87 -18.47 -30.95
CA MET A 35 -17.93 -17.71 -31.65
C MET A 35 -18.56 -18.49 -32.81
N ALA A 36 -17.86 -19.50 -33.36
CA ALA A 36 -18.36 -20.30 -34.49
C ALA A 36 -19.34 -21.43 -34.11
N ALA A 37 -19.60 -21.68 -32.82
CA ALA A 37 -20.39 -22.84 -32.36
C ALA A 37 -21.88 -22.55 -32.05
N ASN A 38 -22.36 -21.30 -32.17
CA ASN A 38 -23.75 -20.92 -31.81
C ASN A 38 -24.47 -20.12 -32.90
N LEU A 39 -24.54 -20.65 -34.13
CA LEU A 39 -25.39 -20.09 -35.19
C LEU A 39 -26.24 -21.19 -35.82
N GLU A 40 -27.48 -21.33 -35.36
CA GLU A 40 -28.58 -21.95 -36.11
C GLU A 40 -29.37 -20.86 -36.86
N PRO A 41 -29.90 -21.13 -38.07
CA PRO A 41 -30.54 -20.12 -38.92
C PRO A 41 -32.04 -19.91 -38.61
N PRO A 42 -32.64 -18.75 -38.96
CA PRO A 42 -34.04 -18.44 -38.70
C PRO A 42 -34.97 -18.84 -39.85
N SER A 43 -36.14 -19.40 -39.51
CA SER A 43 -37.27 -19.62 -40.41
C SER A 43 -38.24 -18.42 -40.45
N GLN A 44 -38.77 -18.15 -41.64
CA GLN A 44 -39.58 -16.97 -42.00
C GLN A 44 -41.06 -17.03 -41.58
N GLN A 45 -41.58 -15.85 -41.21
CA GLN A 45 -42.90 -15.22 -41.44
C GLN A 45 -44.19 -16.07 -41.49
N GLN A 46 -45.19 -15.63 -40.72
CA GLN A 46 -46.42 -15.02 -41.29
C GLN A 46 -47.25 -14.26 -40.25
N SER A 47 -47.67 -13.05 -40.63
CA SER A 47 -48.63 -12.18 -39.95
C SER A 47 -50.06 -12.53 -40.35
N ASN A 48 -51.03 -12.38 -39.43
CA ASN A 48 -52.37 -11.91 -39.77
C ASN A 48 -53.02 -11.26 -38.54
N GLY A 49 -53.55 -10.06 -38.76
CA GLY A 49 -54.09 -9.19 -37.72
C GLY A 49 -55.57 -9.40 -37.41
N SER A 50 -56.08 -8.62 -36.46
CA SER A 50 -57.40 -7.98 -36.53
C SER A 50 -57.61 -7.08 -35.31
N GLN A 51 -58.40 -6.04 -35.56
CA GLN A 51 -58.76 -4.90 -34.73
C GLN A 51 -59.56 -5.29 -33.48
N ILE A 52 -59.61 -4.39 -32.47
CA ILE A 52 -60.86 -3.75 -32.02
C ILE A 52 -60.57 -2.50 -31.17
N ARG A 53 -61.33 -1.45 -31.51
CA ARG A 53 -61.55 -0.11 -30.92
C ARG A 53 -61.92 -0.14 -29.41
N ALA A 54 -61.43 0.75 -28.54
CA ALA A 54 -61.62 2.21 -28.40
C ALA A 54 -62.70 2.61 -27.37
N ARG A 55 -62.43 3.74 -26.68
CA ARG A 55 -63.26 4.68 -25.86
C ARG A 55 -62.65 4.85 -24.47
N GLY A 56 -62.43 6.03 -23.91
CA GLY A 56 -62.66 7.42 -24.32
C GLY A 56 -62.34 8.32 -23.12
N SER A 57 -61.66 9.44 -23.35
CA SER A 57 -61.39 10.54 -22.41
C SER A 57 -62.67 11.39 -22.16
N PRO A 58 -62.65 12.59 -21.53
CA PRO A 58 -61.70 13.28 -20.62
C PRO A 58 -62.42 13.97 -19.42
N ILE A 59 -61.72 14.79 -18.59
CA ILE A 59 -62.04 16.23 -18.34
C ILE A 59 -61.26 16.85 -17.14
N LYS A 60 -60.50 17.92 -17.48
CA LYS A 60 -60.24 19.26 -16.88
C LYS A 60 -59.65 19.47 -15.46
N ASP A 61 -58.45 20.06 -15.48
CA ASP A 61 -57.99 21.34 -14.90
C ASP A 61 -58.75 22.00 -13.72
N SER A 62 -57.99 22.36 -12.68
CA SER A 62 -57.85 23.76 -12.25
C SER A 62 -56.65 23.99 -11.31
N SER A 63 -55.90 25.03 -11.67
CA SER A 63 -54.84 25.80 -11.00
C SER A 63 -54.96 26.09 -9.49
N GLN A 64 -53.83 26.15 -8.76
CA GLN A 64 -53.23 27.42 -8.25
C GLN A 64 -52.01 27.18 -7.33
N THR A 65 -50.89 27.83 -7.73
CA THR A 65 -49.84 28.51 -6.94
C THR A 65 -49.64 28.20 -5.45
N ASN A 66 -48.41 27.83 -5.08
CA ASN A 66 -47.59 28.63 -4.18
C ASN A 66 -46.11 28.20 -4.24
N GLY A 67 -45.25 29.14 -4.63
CA GLY A 67 -43.81 29.00 -4.49
C GLY A 67 -43.43 29.08 -3.01
N SER A 68 -42.73 28.07 -2.53
CA SER A 68 -41.91 28.17 -1.33
C SER A 68 -40.56 27.57 -1.66
N THR A 69 -39.56 28.44 -1.65
CA THR A 69 -38.15 28.11 -1.77
C THR A 69 -37.80 27.21 -0.60
N ILE A 70 -37.56 25.92 -0.86
CA ILE A 70 -37.04 24.98 0.13
C ILE A 70 -35.58 25.37 0.37
N SER A 71 -35.36 26.21 1.37
CA SER A 71 -34.07 26.31 2.05
C SER A 71 -33.90 25.02 2.85
N ASN A 72 -33.14 24.08 2.29
CA ASN A 72 -32.62 22.94 3.04
C ASN A 72 -31.47 23.41 3.94
N ASP A 73 -31.77 24.28 4.89
CA ASP A 73 -30.94 24.43 6.09
C ASP A 73 -31.48 23.44 7.11
N GLN A 74 -31.05 22.18 6.96
CA GLN A 74 -31.12 21.23 8.05
C GLN A 74 -30.19 21.74 9.15
N HIS A 75 -30.78 22.50 10.09
CA HIS A 75 -30.25 22.63 11.43
C HIS A 75 -30.07 21.22 12.00
N PHE A 76 -28.84 20.72 11.93
CA PHE A 76 -28.42 19.52 12.63
C PHE A 76 -28.57 19.77 14.13
N ASP A 77 -29.26 18.85 14.81
CA ASP A 77 -29.36 18.80 16.26
C ASP A 77 -27.97 18.94 16.90
N ILE A 78 -27.76 20.03 17.63
CA ILE A 78 -26.58 20.27 18.46
C ILE A 78 -26.74 19.41 19.72
N GLY A 79 -26.56 18.10 19.58
CA GLY A 79 -26.75 17.14 20.67
C GLY A 79 -25.93 15.85 20.55
N GLY A 80 -25.34 15.56 19.39
CA GLY A 80 -24.43 14.42 19.22
C GLY A 80 -23.03 14.70 19.77
N ASN A 81 -22.45 13.77 20.52
CA ASN A 81 -21.00 13.72 20.69
C ASN A 81 -20.39 13.20 19.39
N LEU A 82 -19.64 14.04 18.67
CA LEU A 82 -18.96 13.63 17.44
C LEU A 82 -18.07 12.41 17.70
N SER A 83 -18.36 11.31 17.02
CA SER A 83 -17.58 10.07 17.02
C SER A 83 -17.01 9.82 15.62
N VAL A 84 -15.76 9.40 15.56
CA VAL A 84 -15.04 9.07 14.32
C VAL A 84 -14.58 7.63 14.39
N HIS A 85 -15.13 6.81 13.51
CA HIS A 85 -14.93 5.37 13.48
C HIS A 85 -14.04 4.99 12.29
N VAL A 86 -12.85 4.50 12.56
CA VAL A 86 -11.80 4.28 11.55
C VAL A 86 -11.42 2.81 11.49
N ALA A 87 -11.23 2.27 10.29
CA ALA A 87 -10.63 0.97 10.07
C ALA A 87 -9.47 1.04 9.07
N THR A 88 -8.49 0.15 9.23
CA THR A 88 -7.42 -0.06 8.26
C THR A 88 -7.21 -1.54 7.97
N LEU A 89 -6.86 -1.88 6.73
CA LEU A 89 -6.60 -3.24 6.30
C LEU A 89 -5.59 -3.30 5.14
N ASN A 90 -4.51 -4.05 5.31
CA ASN A 90 -3.75 -4.59 4.18
C ASN A 90 -4.58 -5.70 3.52
N CYS A 91 -5.07 -5.45 2.29
CA CYS A 91 -5.97 -6.34 1.57
C CYS A 91 -5.27 -7.53 0.90
N TRP A 92 -3.94 -7.51 0.78
CA TRP A 92 -3.15 -8.48 0.03
C TRP A 92 -3.82 -8.82 -1.31
N ALA A 93 -4.03 -7.85 -2.18
CA ALA A 93 -4.84 -8.00 -3.40
C ALA A 93 -3.97 -7.97 -4.67
N LEU A 94 -2.90 -8.77 -4.73
CA LEU A 94 -2.04 -8.85 -5.91
C LEU A 94 -2.81 -9.40 -7.13
N PRO A 95 -2.83 -8.68 -8.27
CA PRO A 95 -3.72 -8.96 -9.40
C PRO A 95 -3.34 -10.23 -10.17
N GLN A 96 -2.11 -10.71 -10.03
CA GLN A 96 -1.58 -11.86 -10.76
C GLN A 96 -2.28 -13.17 -10.35
N PRO A 97 -2.32 -14.19 -11.23
CA PRO A 97 -2.79 -15.52 -10.85
C PRO A 97 -1.91 -16.16 -9.76
N TRP A 98 -2.51 -16.98 -8.91
CA TRP A 98 -1.76 -17.86 -8.00
C TRP A 98 -0.81 -18.78 -8.81
N PRO A 99 0.46 -18.98 -8.40
CA PRO A 99 1.05 -18.63 -7.10
C PRO A 99 1.76 -17.27 -7.02
N PHE A 100 1.67 -16.43 -8.05
CA PHE A 100 2.37 -15.15 -8.10
C PHE A 100 1.56 -13.99 -7.51
N GLY A 101 0.23 -14.08 -7.54
CA GLY A 101 -0.65 -13.14 -6.85
C GLY A 101 -1.45 -13.81 -5.73
N SER A 102 -2.36 -13.06 -5.15
CA SER A 102 -2.96 -13.42 -3.88
C SER A 102 -4.07 -14.46 -4.02
N LYS A 103 -4.05 -15.44 -3.10
CA LYS A 103 -5.03 -16.54 -3.11
C LYS A 103 -6.44 -16.00 -2.81
N HIS A 104 -7.43 -16.56 -3.50
CA HIS A 104 -8.86 -16.21 -3.36
C HIS A 104 -9.20 -14.71 -3.52
N ARG A 105 -8.36 -13.91 -4.20
CA ARG A 105 -8.50 -12.45 -4.27
C ARG A 105 -9.94 -11.96 -4.51
N ARG A 106 -10.57 -12.39 -5.61
CA ARG A 106 -11.94 -11.94 -5.96
C ARG A 106 -12.95 -12.22 -4.85
N TYR A 107 -12.97 -13.45 -4.34
CA TYR A 107 -13.85 -13.84 -3.23
C TYR A 107 -13.63 -13.01 -1.97
N ARG A 108 -12.36 -12.71 -1.63
CA ARG A 108 -12.04 -11.86 -0.47
C ARG A 108 -12.44 -10.41 -0.67
N ILE A 109 -12.27 -9.87 -1.87
CA ILE A 109 -12.72 -8.51 -2.21
C ILE A 109 -14.25 -8.42 -2.14
N ASP A 110 -14.97 -9.40 -2.69
CA ASP A 110 -16.44 -9.45 -2.62
C ASP A 110 -16.90 -9.56 -1.15
N ALA A 111 -16.26 -10.41 -0.34
CA ALA A 111 -16.54 -10.50 1.08
C ALA A 111 -16.24 -9.21 1.84
N LEU A 112 -15.13 -8.53 1.52
CA LEU A 112 -14.79 -7.23 2.10
C LEU A 112 -15.86 -6.19 1.78
N ILE A 113 -16.38 -6.17 0.55
CA ILE A 113 -17.48 -5.29 0.17
C ILE A 113 -18.71 -5.53 1.04
N GLU A 114 -19.12 -6.79 1.24
CA GLU A 114 -20.27 -7.11 2.11
C GLU A 114 -20.01 -6.72 3.57
N ALA A 115 -18.81 -6.96 4.08
CA ALA A 115 -18.43 -6.51 5.43
C ALA A 115 -18.49 -4.98 5.58
N LEU A 116 -18.06 -4.24 4.56
CA LEU A 116 -18.15 -2.77 4.55
C LEU A 116 -19.60 -2.29 4.51
N LYS A 117 -20.48 -2.97 3.77
CA LYS A 117 -21.92 -2.65 3.71
C LYS A 117 -22.63 -2.78 5.05
N GLU A 118 -22.18 -3.71 5.88
CA GLU A 118 -22.73 -3.98 7.22
C GLU A 118 -22.01 -3.19 8.34
N SER A 119 -20.88 -2.56 8.02
CA SER A 119 -20.06 -1.85 9.00
C SER A 119 -20.64 -0.48 9.38
N SER A 120 -20.23 0.02 10.55
CA SER A 120 -20.53 1.38 11.00
C SER A 120 -19.33 2.33 10.82
N PHE A 121 -18.29 1.94 10.08
CA PHE A 121 -17.10 2.75 9.88
C PHE A 121 -17.42 4.05 9.13
N ASP A 122 -16.74 5.13 9.53
CA ASP A 122 -16.80 6.42 8.85
C ASP A 122 -15.68 6.57 7.83
N ILE A 123 -14.50 6.04 8.17
CA ILE A 123 -13.28 6.15 7.35
C ILE A 123 -12.61 4.78 7.28
N VAL A 124 -12.29 4.33 6.06
CA VAL A 124 -11.61 3.06 5.83
C VAL A 124 -10.37 3.30 4.97
N CYS A 125 -9.22 2.88 5.48
CA CYS A 125 -7.93 2.98 4.81
C CYS A 125 -7.48 1.59 4.35
N LEU A 126 -7.25 1.40 3.06
CA LEU A 126 -6.85 0.10 2.53
C LEU A 126 -5.44 0.17 1.94
N GLN A 127 -4.65 -0.88 2.17
CA GLN A 127 -3.33 -1.09 1.60
C GLN A 127 -3.33 -2.35 0.73
N GLU A 128 -2.31 -2.49 -0.13
CA GLU A 128 -2.19 -3.59 -1.10
C GLU A 128 -3.41 -3.83 -2.00
N LEU A 129 -4.20 -2.79 -2.25
CA LEU A 129 -5.25 -2.79 -3.27
C LEU A 129 -4.65 -2.39 -4.62
N TRP A 130 -3.89 -3.30 -5.21
CA TRP A 130 -3.05 -3.03 -6.38
C TRP A 130 -3.82 -2.90 -7.70
N SER A 131 -5.02 -3.48 -7.81
CA SER A 131 -5.83 -3.40 -9.02
C SER A 131 -6.81 -2.23 -8.97
N GLU A 132 -6.74 -1.34 -9.96
CA GLU A 132 -7.72 -0.26 -10.13
C GLU A 132 -9.15 -0.81 -10.31
N ASN A 133 -9.30 -1.96 -10.98
CA ASN A 133 -10.61 -2.60 -11.12
C ASN A 133 -11.17 -3.09 -9.77
N ASP A 134 -10.32 -3.67 -8.91
CA ASP A 134 -10.76 -4.10 -7.58
C ASP A 134 -11.16 -2.87 -6.74
N PHE A 135 -10.42 -1.75 -6.85
CA PHE A 135 -10.80 -0.48 -6.22
C PHE A 135 -12.12 0.09 -6.73
N LEU A 136 -12.31 0.18 -8.04
CA LEU A 136 -13.54 0.71 -8.64
C LEU A 136 -14.75 -0.15 -8.28
N ASN A 137 -14.61 -1.48 -8.24
CA ASN A 137 -15.67 -2.39 -7.81
C ASN A 137 -16.09 -2.14 -6.35
N ILE A 138 -15.12 -2.01 -5.44
CA ILE A 138 -15.41 -1.66 -4.04
C ILE A 138 -16.18 -0.35 -3.97
N VAL A 139 -15.63 0.70 -4.60
CA VAL A 139 -16.18 2.05 -4.59
C VAL A 139 -17.60 2.11 -5.13
N GLU A 140 -17.89 1.42 -6.23
CA GLU A 140 -19.23 1.36 -6.82
C GLU A 140 -20.24 0.77 -5.82
N GLN A 141 -19.88 -0.36 -5.21
CA GLN A 141 -20.74 -1.15 -4.34
C GLN A 141 -21.01 -0.51 -2.97
N VAL A 142 -20.06 0.29 -2.45
CA VAL A 142 -20.18 0.94 -1.12
C VAL A 142 -20.39 2.45 -1.20
N SER A 143 -20.64 2.99 -2.40
CA SER A 143 -20.77 4.42 -2.67
C SER A 143 -21.82 5.15 -1.84
N TYR A 144 -22.88 4.47 -1.41
CA TYR A 144 -23.92 5.04 -0.56
C TYR A 144 -23.48 5.22 0.91
N LEU A 145 -22.49 4.45 1.37
CA LEU A 145 -21.88 4.58 2.70
C LEU A 145 -20.65 5.48 2.68
N PHE A 146 -19.82 5.32 1.65
CA PHE A 146 -18.57 6.05 1.46
C PHE A 146 -18.60 6.83 0.13
N PRO A 147 -19.41 7.90 0.04
CA PRO A 147 -19.53 8.68 -1.19
C PRO A 147 -18.21 9.35 -1.59
N TYR A 148 -17.30 9.58 -0.65
CA TYR A 148 -16.00 10.19 -0.89
C TYR A 148 -14.90 9.15 -0.82
N ARG A 149 -14.01 9.16 -1.81
CA ARG A 149 -12.92 8.20 -1.92
C ARG A 149 -11.70 8.81 -2.59
N HIS A 150 -10.54 8.27 -2.31
CA HIS A 150 -9.31 8.65 -2.97
C HIS A 150 -8.34 7.47 -3.08
N TYR A 151 -7.76 7.29 -4.27
CA TYR A 151 -6.69 6.33 -4.51
C TYR A 151 -5.37 7.09 -4.69
N PHE A 152 -4.37 6.79 -3.87
CA PHE A 152 -3.10 7.54 -3.88
C PHE A 152 -2.15 6.97 -4.92
N HIS A 153 -2.30 7.34 -6.20
CA HIS A 153 -1.50 6.77 -7.28
C HIS A 153 0.02 7.03 -7.15
N SER A 154 0.83 6.00 -7.39
CA SER A 154 2.30 6.08 -7.41
C SER A 154 2.90 4.86 -8.12
N GLY A 155 4.21 4.93 -8.41
CA GLY A 155 4.95 3.81 -8.98
C GLY A 155 4.48 3.36 -10.36
N TYR A 156 4.90 2.17 -10.75
CA TYR A 156 4.47 1.47 -11.95
C TYR A 156 3.20 0.64 -11.70
N THR A 157 3.12 -0.03 -10.55
CA THR A 157 1.98 -0.91 -10.21
C THR A 157 0.83 -0.21 -9.48
N GLY A 158 0.97 1.08 -9.16
CA GLY A 158 0.13 1.74 -8.16
C GLY A 158 0.72 1.61 -6.75
N SER A 159 0.37 2.51 -5.83
CA SER A 159 0.81 2.43 -4.42
C SER A 159 0.11 1.34 -3.62
N GLY A 160 -1.01 0.82 -4.14
CA GLY A 160 -1.89 -0.08 -3.41
C GLY A 160 -2.68 0.59 -2.28
N THR A 161 -2.59 1.91 -2.12
CA THR A 161 -3.12 2.63 -0.94
C THR A 161 -4.30 3.52 -1.31
N CYS A 162 -5.41 3.39 -0.58
CA CYS A 162 -6.59 4.23 -0.78
C CYS A 162 -7.33 4.53 0.54
N LEU A 163 -8.26 5.48 0.45
CA LEU A 163 -9.12 5.92 1.55
C LEU A 163 -10.57 6.03 1.06
N LEU A 164 -11.50 5.50 1.83
CA LEU A 164 -12.95 5.64 1.69
C LEU A 164 -13.46 6.45 2.88
N SER A 165 -14.38 7.39 2.66
CA SER A 165 -14.89 8.30 3.68
C SER A 165 -16.38 8.57 3.50
N ARG A 166 -17.10 8.54 4.63
CA ARG A 166 -18.49 8.99 4.76
C ARG A 166 -18.62 10.50 4.52
N TRP A 167 -17.61 11.26 4.95
CA TRP A 167 -17.59 12.72 4.88
C TRP A 167 -16.72 13.25 3.76
N LYS A 168 -17.01 14.49 3.35
CA LYS A 168 -16.33 15.14 2.23
C LYS A 168 -14.85 15.33 2.51
N ILE A 169 -14.03 14.79 1.61
CA ILE A 169 -12.60 15.08 1.54
C ILE A 169 -12.43 16.48 0.96
N GLN A 170 -11.84 17.39 1.72
CA GLN A 170 -11.62 18.78 1.32
C GLN A 170 -10.39 18.92 0.44
N SER A 171 -9.32 18.24 0.83
CA SER A 171 -8.06 18.25 0.10
C SER A 171 -7.33 16.93 0.31
N THR A 172 -6.43 16.62 -0.61
CA THR A 172 -5.55 15.46 -0.54
C THR A 172 -4.13 15.88 -0.84
N LEU A 173 -3.16 15.28 -0.15
CA LEU A 173 -1.73 15.45 -0.43
C LEU A 173 -1.05 14.09 -0.41
N ILE A 174 -0.07 13.88 -1.28
CA ILE A 174 0.69 12.64 -1.37
C ILE A 174 2.17 12.94 -1.23
N HIS A 175 2.87 12.11 -0.44
CA HIS A 175 4.32 12.10 -0.38
C HIS A 175 4.84 10.73 -0.82
N ARG A 176 5.63 10.72 -1.89
CA ARG A 176 6.29 9.50 -2.38
C ARG A 176 7.60 9.35 -1.66
N TYR A 177 7.81 8.20 -1.04
CA TYR A 177 9.06 7.96 -0.34
C TYR A 177 10.24 7.91 -1.31
N SER A 178 11.34 8.49 -0.87
CA SER A 178 12.54 8.61 -1.70
C SER A 178 13.24 7.26 -1.97
N LEU A 179 13.11 6.30 -1.05
CA LEU A 179 13.73 4.97 -1.10
C LEU A 179 12.68 3.87 -1.05
N ASN A 180 12.62 3.03 -2.08
CA ASN A 180 11.62 1.95 -2.22
C ASN A 180 12.24 0.57 -2.51
N GLY A 181 13.52 0.39 -2.20
CA GLY A 181 14.24 -0.87 -2.46
C GLY A 181 14.98 -0.85 -3.79
N PHE A 182 15.24 -2.03 -4.37
CA PHE A 182 16.10 -2.18 -5.54
C PHE A 182 15.32 -2.62 -6.79
N PRO A 183 15.45 -1.94 -7.94
CA PRO A 183 14.70 -2.25 -9.15
C PRO A 183 15.02 -3.65 -9.70
N HIS A 184 16.25 -4.10 -9.51
CA HIS A 184 16.69 -5.42 -9.98
C HIS A 184 16.23 -6.56 -9.07
N HIS A 185 15.70 -6.27 -7.87
CA HIS A 185 15.05 -7.27 -7.02
C HIS A 185 13.59 -7.42 -7.45
N ILE A 186 13.36 -7.88 -8.68
CA ILE A 186 12.02 -8.03 -9.29
C ILE A 186 11.04 -8.91 -8.51
N HIS A 187 11.57 -9.77 -7.63
CA HIS A 187 10.80 -10.62 -6.73
C HIS A 187 10.31 -9.89 -5.46
N ARG A 188 10.64 -8.60 -5.34
CA ARG A 188 10.28 -7.70 -4.22
C ARG A 188 9.59 -6.48 -4.81
N GLY A 189 8.28 -6.39 -4.62
CA GLY A 189 7.42 -5.48 -5.36
C GLY A 189 7.56 -3.99 -4.98
N ASP A 190 8.17 -3.68 -3.83
CA ASP A 190 8.15 -2.32 -3.24
C ASP A 190 8.65 -1.23 -4.19
N TRP A 191 9.70 -1.50 -4.97
CA TRP A 191 10.26 -0.51 -5.89
C TRP A 191 9.27 -0.14 -7.00
N PHE A 192 8.53 -1.13 -7.50
CA PHE A 192 7.52 -0.93 -8.54
C PHE A 192 6.23 -0.32 -8.00
N GLY A 193 5.89 -0.59 -6.74
CA GLY A 193 4.77 0.06 -6.05
C GLY A 193 5.00 1.55 -5.82
N GLY A 194 6.25 1.95 -5.58
CA GLY A 194 6.61 3.32 -5.24
C GLY A 194 5.85 3.78 -3.99
N LYS A 195 6.19 3.21 -2.84
CA LYS A 195 5.48 3.40 -1.56
C LYS A 195 5.28 4.89 -1.23
N VAL A 196 4.17 5.19 -0.56
CA VAL A 196 3.72 6.57 -0.26
C VAL A 196 3.11 6.67 1.13
N VAL A 197 2.99 7.90 1.61
CA VAL A 197 1.93 8.31 2.54
C VAL A 197 0.94 9.22 1.81
N GLY A 198 -0.34 8.92 1.96
CA GLY A 198 -1.44 9.76 1.52
C GLY A 198 -2.07 10.47 2.71
N LEU A 199 -2.33 11.78 2.58
CA LEU A 199 -3.11 12.61 3.50
C LEU A 199 -4.45 12.94 2.84
N ALA A 200 -5.55 12.74 3.57
CA ALA A 200 -6.85 13.31 3.30
C ALA A 200 -7.25 14.25 4.44
N GLU A 201 -7.59 15.48 4.09
CA GLU A 201 -8.18 16.44 5.02
C GLU A 201 -9.70 16.36 4.94
N ILE A 202 -10.36 16.13 6.07
CA ILE A 202 -11.80 15.94 6.18
C ILE A 202 -12.34 16.91 7.23
N ILE A 203 -13.43 17.60 6.93
CA ILE A 203 -14.10 18.47 7.91
C ILE A 203 -15.43 17.84 8.29
N VAL A 204 -15.63 17.62 9.59
CA VAL A 204 -16.84 17.02 10.16
C VAL A 204 -17.34 17.93 11.28
N GLU A 205 -18.57 18.44 11.15
CA GLU A 205 -19.18 19.34 12.16
C GLU A 205 -18.29 20.54 12.55
N GLY A 206 -17.49 21.05 11.60
CA GLY A 206 -16.55 22.15 11.83
C GLY A 206 -15.18 21.73 12.37
N TYR A 207 -14.98 20.45 12.69
CA TYR A 207 -13.70 19.91 13.14
C TYR A 207 -12.88 19.35 11.99
N ARG A 208 -11.59 19.69 11.95
CA ARG A 208 -10.62 19.30 10.94
C ARG A 208 -9.91 18.01 11.33
N LEU A 209 -10.16 16.95 10.56
CA LEU A 209 -9.49 15.67 10.67
C LEU A 209 -8.40 15.57 9.60
N CYS A 210 -7.17 15.26 10.00
CA CYS A 210 -6.10 14.89 9.07
C CYS A 210 -5.90 13.38 9.15
N VAL A 211 -6.34 12.67 8.11
CA VAL A 211 -6.23 11.21 8.04
C VAL A 211 -5.13 10.81 7.07
N TYR A 212 -4.20 10.01 7.56
CA TYR A 212 -3.07 9.49 6.81
C TYR A 212 -3.20 7.99 6.63
N THR A 213 -2.81 7.50 5.46
CA THR A 213 -2.68 6.06 5.17
C THR A 213 -1.35 5.81 4.47
N THR A 214 -0.64 4.77 4.89
CA THR A 214 0.65 4.41 4.30
C THR A 214 0.85 2.90 4.26
N HIS A 215 1.73 2.46 3.37
CA HIS A 215 2.25 1.11 3.33
C HIS A 215 3.77 1.21 3.19
N LEU A 216 4.51 1.04 4.29
CA LEU A 216 5.96 1.16 4.27
C LEU A 216 6.60 -0.05 3.58
N HIS A 217 7.90 0.03 3.30
CA HIS A 217 8.64 -1.02 2.62
C HIS A 217 8.66 -2.30 3.45
N ALA A 218 8.50 -3.47 2.82
CA ALA A 218 8.45 -4.74 3.53
C ALA A 218 9.77 -5.16 4.16
N GLU A 219 9.69 -5.87 5.30
CA GLU A 219 10.81 -6.61 5.89
C GLU A 219 10.86 -8.04 5.34
N TYR A 220 11.86 -8.31 4.50
CA TYR A 220 11.99 -9.61 3.85
C TYR A 220 12.89 -10.60 4.60
N ASN A 221 13.75 -10.12 5.50
CA ASN A 221 14.67 -10.96 6.29
C ASN A 221 15.20 -10.20 7.51
N ARG A 222 14.69 -10.52 8.71
CA ARG A 222 15.08 -9.91 9.98
C ARG A 222 16.57 -10.06 10.30
N ASP A 223 17.14 -11.25 10.04
CA ASP A 223 18.53 -11.56 10.42
C ASP A 223 19.57 -10.87 9.52
N ASN A 224 19.16 -10.47 8.31
CA ASN A 224 20.05 -9.82 7.35
C ASN A 224 19.24 -8.85 6.49
N ASP A 225 18.88 -7.74 7.12
CA ASP A 225 17.97 -6.78 6.53
C ASP A 225 18.69 -5.70 5.73
N LEU A 226 18.89 -5.98 4.45
CA LEU A 226 19.46 -5.04 3.49
C LEU A 226 18.64 -3.74 3.35
N TYR A 227 17.36 -3.76 3.73
CA TYR A 227 16.40 -2.68 3.50
C TYR A 227 16.17 -1.81 4.72
N LEU A 228 16.82 -2.12 5.86
CA LEU A 228 16.65 -1.35 7.09
C LEU A 228 16.93 0.15 6.88
N PRO A 229 18.01 0.58 6.20
CA PRO A 229 18.21 2.01 5.91
C PRO A 229 17.07 2.63 5.10
N HIS A 230 16.47 1.88 4.17
CA HIS A 230 15.35 2.37 3.38
C HIS A 230 14.10 2.51 4.25
N ARG A 231 13.79 1.50 5.08
CA ARG A 231 12.63 1.56 5.99
C ARG A 231 12.76 2.69 7.00
N LEU A 232 13.96 2.91 7.54
CA LEU A 232 14.20 4.00 8.47
C LEU A 232 14.12 5.38 7.80
N SER A 233 14.64 5.54 6.57
CA SER A 233 14.40 6.75 5.78
C SER A 233 12.91 6.99 5.53
N GLN A 234 12.15 5.95 5.18
CA GLN A 234 10.70 6.08 5.02
C GLN A 234 9.98 6.47 6.32
N ALA A 235 10.35 5.86 7.44
CA ALA A 235 9.81 6.18 8.76
C ALA A 235 10.13 7.64 9.15
N PHE A 236 11.34 8.11 8.86
CA PHE A 236 11.74 9.50 9.06
C PHE A 236 10.94 10.47 8.16
N GLU A 237 10.84 10.17 6.86
CA GLU A 237 10.06 10.95 5.90
C GLU A 237 8.57 11.00 6.29
N LEU A 238 7.99 9.88 6.71
CA LEU A 238 6.61 9.80 7.22
C LEU A 238 6.44 10.71 8.44
N GLY A 239 7.35 10.60 9.41
CA GLY A 239 7.29 11.41 10.62
C GLY A 239 7.36 12.91 10.33
N GLN A 240 8.29 13.33 9.46
CA GLN A 240 8.41 14.71 9.02
C GLN A 240 7.17 15.18 8.27
N PHE A 241 6.67 14.38 7.32
CA PHE A 241 5.49 14.74 6.53
C PHE A 241 4.27 14.96 7.42
N VAL A 242 3.99 14.03 8.33
CA VAL A 242 2.86 14.12 9.28
C VAL A 242 3.03 15.32 10.20
N ARG A 243 4.22 15.53 10.78
CA ARG A 243 4.53 16.67 11.66
C ARG A 243 4.30 18.03 10.99
N HIS A 244 4.62 18.16 9.69
CA HIS A 244 4.48 19.44 8.98
C HIS A 244 3.07 19.70 8.46
N THR A 245 2.29 18.64 8.20
CA THR A 245 0.98 18.77 7.55
C THR A 245 -0.20 18.71 8.53
N SER A 246 0.01 18.31 9.78
CA SER A 246 -1.06 18.13 10.79
C SER A 246 -1.23 19.27 11.81
N ARG A 247 -0.38 20.32 11.78
CA ARG A 247 -0.29 21.33 12.85
C ARG A 247 -1.61 22.01 13.24
N ASP A 248 -2.49 22.15 12.27
CA ASP A 248 -3.77 22.85 12.40
C ASP A 248 -4.97 21.89 12.43
N ALA A 249 -4.73 20.58 12.55
CA ALA A 249 -5.80 19.60 12.69
C ALA A 249 -6.39 19.63 14.10
N ASP A 250 -7.66 19.27 14.25
CA ASP A 250 -8.26 18.99 15.55
C ASP A 250 -7.90 17.55 16.00
N LEU A 251 -7.95 16.61 15.06
CA LEU A 251 -7.56 15.22 15.23
C LEU A 251 -6.70 14.74 14.06
N LEU A 252 -5.54 14.20 14.38
CA LEU A 252 -4.67 13.45 13.47
C LEU A 252 -4.95 11.96 13.64
N ILE A 253 -5.14 11.25 12.54
CA ILE A 253 -5.24 9.78 12.50
C ILE A 253 -4.25 9.27 11.45
N LEU A 254 -3.30 8.45 11.83
CA LEU A 254 -2.31 7.84 10.96
C LEU A 254 -2.48 6.33 10.95
N THR A 255 -2.74 5.77 9.77
CA THR A 255 -3.12 4.37 9.60
C THR A 255 -2.24 3.64 8.59
N GLY A 256 -2.28 2.31 8.66
CA GLY A 256 -1.83 1.42 7.59
C GLY A 256 -0.82 0.37 8.05
N ASP A 257 -0.27 -0.34 7.06
CA ASP A 257 0.75 -1.36 7.24
C ASP A 257 2.14 -0.72 7.27
N PHE A 258 2.75 -0.69 8.44
CA PHE A 258 4.05 -0.07 8.63
C PHE A 258 5.18 -1.04 8.35
N ASN A 259 4.93 -2.35 8.18
CA ASN A 259 5.97 -3.37 8.04
C ASN A 259 7.08 -3.28 9.13
N ILE A 260 6.70 -2.78 10.30
CA ILE A 260 7.57 -2.47 11.44
C ILE A 260 6.84 -2.93 12.70
N GLU A 261 7.55 -3.64 13.59
CA GLU A 261 7.00 -4.12 14.86
C GLU A 261 7.10 -3.05 15.96
N PRO A 262 6.33 -3.14 17.06
CA PRO A 262 6.30 -2.11 18.10
C PRO A 262 7.63 -1.86 18.82
N ASP A 263 8.54 -2.84 18.81
CA ASP A 263 9.86 -2.75 19.44
C ASP A 263 10.94 -2.24 18.46
N ASP A 264 10.61 -2.03 17.19
CA ASP A 264 11.55 -1.59 16.17
C ASP A 264 11.81 -0.09 16.25
N LEU A 265 13.06 0.31 15.96
CA LEU A 265 13.48 1.71 15.93
C LEU A 265 12.57 2.60 15.05
N GLY A 266 12.12 2.08 13.91
CA GLY A 266 11.25 2.84 13.00
C GLY A 266 9.90 3.22 13.62
N TYR A 267 9.32 2.36 14.46
CA TYR A 267 8.06 2.65 15.15
C TYR A 267 8.25 3.76 16.19
N HIS A 268 9.32 3.68 16.98
CA HIS A 268 9.68 4.72 17.94
C HIS A 268 10.01 6.04 17.25
N LEU A 269 10.73 6.01 16.12
CA LEU A 269 11.06 7.19 15.33
C LEU A 269 9.80 7.92 14.84
N ILE A 270 8.83 7.20 14.27
CA ILE A 270 7.56 7.79 13.81
C ILE A 270 6.83 8.48 14.96
N ARG A 271 6.66 7.78 16.10
CA ARG A 271 5.99 8.32 17.28
C ARG A 271 6.73 9.51 17.87
N ASN A 272 8.05 9.47 17.90
CA ASN A 272 8.90 10.54 18.41
C ASN A 272 8.80 11.83 17.57
N LEU A 273 8.76 11.72 16.24
CA LEU A 273 8.68 12.87 15.34
C LEU A 273 7.29 13.53 15.30
N THR A 274 6.24 12.71 15.41
CA THR A 274 4.84 13.14 15.21
C THR A 274 4.06 13.34 16.50
N ASN A 275 4.60 12.85 17.62
CA ASN A 275 3.94 12.78 18.90
C ASN A 275 2.66 11.91 18.94
N VAL A 276 2.45 11.02 17.97
CA VAL A 276 1.24 10.19 17.97
C VAL A 276 1.25 9.13 19.07
N ARG A 277 0.05 8.87 19.59
CA ARG A 277 -0.26 7.74 20.47
C ARG A 277 -0.71 6.54 19.66
N ASP A 278 -0.60 5.37 20.27
CA ASP A 278 -0.97 4.11 19.64
C ASP A 278 -2.32 3.66 20.18
N ALA A 279 -3.34 3.61 19.32
CA ALA A 279 -4.71 3.29 19.75
C ALA A 279 -4.79 1.89 20.39
N TRP A 280 -3.98 0.93 19.93
CA TRP A 280 -3.97 -0.40 20.53
C TRP A 280 -3.45 -0.35 21.96
N LEU A 281 -2.37 0.40 22.21
CA LEU A 281 -1.76 0.50 23.54
C LEU A 281 -2.61 1.34 24.51
N ASP A 282 -3.33 2.33 24.00
CA ASP A 282 -4.20 3.22 24.79
C ASP A 282 -5.60 2.61 25.04
N ARG A 283 -5.94 1.47 24.42
CA ARG A 283 -7.26 0.83 24.56
C ARG A 283 -7.54 0.40 26.00
N LYS A 284 -8.82 0.48 26.40
CA LYS A 284 -9.26 -0.07 27.69
C LYS A 284 -9.35 -1.59 27.58
N THR A 285 -8.41 -2.31 28.19
CA THR A 285 -8.47 -3.78 28.26
C THR A 285 -9.44 -4.23 29.35
N SER A 286 -10.37 -5.12 29.02
CA SER A 286 -11.13 -5.86 30.02
C SER A 286 -10.22 -6.92 30.68
N PRO A 287 -10.36 -7.23 31.98
CA PRO A 287 -9.68 -8.37 32.60
C PRO A 287 -9.99 -9.72 31.90
N ASP A 288 -11.14 -9.80 31.23
CA ASP A 288 -11.64 -11.00 30.53
C ASP A 288 -11.32 -11.00 29.02
N ASP A 289 -10.54 -10.04 28.53
CA ASP A 289 -10.19 -9.90 27.12
C ASP A 289 -9.27 -11.06 26.71
N CYS A 290 -9.90 -12.11 26.17
CA CYS A 290 -9.26 -13.37 25.81
C CYS A 290 -8.47 -13.27 24.50
N ASP A 291 -8.68 -12.20 23.74
CA ASP A 291 -7.80 -11.84 22.65
C ASP A 291 -6.48 -11.36 23.23
N THR A 292 -5.46 -12.19 23.02
CA THR A 292 -4.12 -12.03 23.59
C THR A 292 -3.67 -10.55 23.57
N PRO A 293 -2.92 -10.07 24.58
CA PRO A 293 -2.33 -8.72 24.60
C PRO A 293 -1.47 -8.37 23.36
N SER A 294 -1.31 -9.29 22.42
CA SER A 294 -0.39 -9.30 21.30
C SER A 294 -0.70 -8.28 20.20
N GLY A 295 -1.98 -8.00 19.89
CA GLY A 295 -2.35 -7.11 18.77
C GLY A 295 -1.74 -7.49 17.43
N MET A 296 -1.43 -8.77 17.25
CA MET A 296 -0.80 -9.27 16.04
C MET A 296 -1.79 -9.20 14.89
N THR A 297 -1.29 -8.74 13.74
CA THR A 297 -2.08 -8.53 12.53
C THR A 297 -1.60 -9.45 11.41
N CYS A 298 -0.31 -9.78 11.33
CA CYS A 298 0.27 -10.60 10.27
C CYS A 298 0.87 -11.90 10.83
N ASP A 299 1.04 -12.90 9.96
CA ASP A 299 1.63 -14.20 10.29
C ASP A 299 0.98 -14.85 11.52
N ARG A 300 -0.32 -14.69 11.76
CA ARG A 300 -0.95 -15.28 12.95
C ARG A 300 -1.20 -16.79 12.78
N PRO A 301 -1.00 -17.62 13.82
CA PRO A 301 -1.24 -19.06 13.70
C PRO A 301 -2.68 -19.47 13.32
N ASP A 302 -3.65 -18.60 13.57
CA ASP A 302 -5.08 -18.78 13.25
C ASP A 302 -5.47 -18.27 11.86
N ASN A 303 -4.58 -17.56 11.16
CA ASN A 303 -4.81 -17.10 9.79
C ASN A 303 -4.50 -18.22 8.77
N CYS A 304 -5.47 -18.51 7.89
CA CYS A 304 -5.38 -19.60 6.91
C CYS A 304 -4.32 -19.39 5.81
N TYR A 305 -3.77 -18.19 5.67
CA TYR A 305 -2.70 -17.86 4.72
C TYR A 305 -1.29 -17.93 5.31
N THR A 306 -1.16 -18.08 6.63
CA THR A 306 0.15 -18.15 7.28
C THR A 306 0.94 -19.35 6.79
N PRO A 307 2.17 -19.15 6.29
CA PRO A 307 3.02 -20.23 5.80
C PRO A 307 3.23 -21.33 6.85
N LYS A 308 3.06 -22.59 6.45
CA LYS A 308 3.28 -23.77 7.33
C LYS A 308 4.66 -23.80 7.99
N ALA A 309 5.67 -23.19 7.36
CA ALA A 309 7.02 -23.11 7.92
C ALA A 309 7.08 -22.22 9.18
N LEU A 310 6.27 -21.17 9.24
CA LEU A 310 6.19 -20.24 10.36
C LEU A 310 5.38 -20.87 11.52
N LEU A 311 4.28 -21.57 11.22
CA LEU A 311 3.49 -22.31 12.22
C LEU A 311 4.34 -23.29 13.05
N LYS A 312 5.37 -23.90 12.45
CA LYS A 312 6.29 -24.82 13.14
C LYS A 312 7.17 -24.12 14.19
N LYS A 313 7.42 -22.82 14.04
CA LYS A 313 8.23 -22.02 14.95
C LYS A 313 7.46 -21.56 16.19
N LYS A 314 6.15 -21.84 16.29
CA LYS A 314 5.28 -21.40 17.40
C LYS A 314 5.37 -19.88 17.67
N HIS A 315 5.54 -19.06 16.63
CA HIS A 315 5.42 -17.60 16.81
C HIS A 315 3.95 -17.24 17.10
N LEU A 316 3.73 -16.09 17.72
CA LEU A 316 2.37 -15.56 17.96
C LEU A 316 1.86 -14.69 16.80
N GLY A 317 2.74 -14.33 15.87
CA GLY A 317 2.48 -13.43 14.74
C GLY A 317 3.34 -12.17 14.86
N LYS A 318 3.05 -11.20 14.00
CA LYS A 318 3.66 -9.87 14.00
C LYS A 318 2.57 -8.80 14.06
N ARG A 319 2.85 -7.69 14.73
CA ARG A 319 1.98 -6.50 14.73
C ARG A 319 2.57 -5.49 13.76
N LEU A 320 1.96 -5.37 12.59
CA LEU A 320 2.46 -4.53 11.50
C LEU A 320 1.49 -3.43 11.09
N ASP A 321 0.20 -3.58 11.42
CA ASP A 321 -0.85 -2.64 11.05
C ASP A 321 -1.26 -1.80 12.27
N TYR A 322 -1.40 -0.49 12.06
CA TYR A 322 -1.59 0.46 13.14
C TYR A 322 -2.70 1.45 12.86
N ILE A 323 -3.38 1.87 13.93
CA ILE A 323 -4.06 3.16 14.01
C ILE A 323 -3.36 3.96 15.10
N LEU A 324 -2.58 4.94 14.66
CA LEU A 324 -1.95 5.93 15.52
C LEU A 324 -2.77 7.22 15.47
N TYR A 325 -2.79 7.98 16.55
CA TYR A 325 -3.62 9.18 16.62
C TYR A 325 -3.03 10.26 17.50
N GLN A 326 -3.43 11.50 17.27
CA GLN A 326 -3.11 12.61 18.14
C GLN A 326 -4.21 13.65 18.16
N SER A 327 -4.61 14.06 19.36
CA SER A 327 -5.45 15.23 19.59
C SER A 327 -4.56 16.47 19.52
N ILE A 328 -4.86 17.41 18.65
CA ILE A 328 -4.00 18.58 18.47
C ILE A 328 -4.73 19.81 19.01
N GLN A 329 -5.72 20.33 18.28
CA GLN A 329 -6.47 21.50 18.73
C GLN A 329 -7.67 21.15 19.63
N LYS A 330 -8.17 19.90 19.58
CA LYS A 330 -9.39 19.49 20.30
C LYS A 330 -9.21 18.15 21.03
N PRO A 331 -9.88 17.96 22.18
CA PRO A 331 -9.72 16.78 23.03
C PRO A 331 -10.51 15.58 22.51
N PHE A 332 -9.97 14.89 21.50
CA PHE A 332 -10.50 13.59 21.10
C PHE A 332 -9.96 12.47 22.00
N ILE A 333 -10.86 11.64 22.51
CA ILE A 333 -10.51 10.48 23.33
C ILE A 333 -10.74 9.20 22.54
N LEU A 334 -9.87 8.21 22.76
CA LEU A 334 -10.10 6.86 22.25
C LEU A 334 -11.17 6.20 23.12
N GLU A 335 -12.22 5.71 22.49
CA GLU A 335 -13.28 4.95 23.17
C GLU A 335 -12.99 3.46 23.12
N TYR A 336 -12.59 2.96 21.95
CA TYR A 336 -12.26 1.56 21.74
C TYR A 336 -11.23 1.43 20.61
N CYS A 337 -10.42 0.38 20.66
CA CYS A 337 -9.60 -0.10 19.56
C CYS A 337 -9.59 -1.63 19.59
N ASP A 338 -9.75 -2.27 18.43
CA ASP A 338 -9.80 -3.72 18.30
C ASP A 338 -9.31 -4.18 16.92
N ASN A 339 -9.13 -5.47 16.75
CA ASN A 339 -8.93 -6.08 15.45
C ASN A 339 -10.27 -6.20 14.70
N CYS A 340 -10.21 -6.17 13.39
CA CYS A 340 -11.36 -6.38 12.51
C CYS A 340 -10.94 -7.18 11.27
N PHE A 341 -11.93 -7.56 10.44
CA PHE A 341 -11.67 -8.30 9.19
C PHE A 341 -10.82 -9.58 9.37
N ASP A 342 -11.12 -10.37 10.40
CA ASP A 342 -10.40 -11.64 10.63
C ASP A 342 -10.86 -12.75 9.67
N VAL A 343 -11.85 -13.54 10.07
CA VAL A 343 -12.40 -14.65 9.26
C VAL A 343 -13.67 -14.18 8.55
N ILE A 344 -13.77 -14.46 7.25
CA ILE A 344 -14.98 -14.20 6.47
C ILE A 344 -16.12 -15.07 7.03
N PRO A 345 -17.26 -14.48 7.41
CA PRO A 345 -18.42 -15.23 7.88
C PRO A 345 -18.88 -16.27 6.84
N GLY A 346 -19.14 -17.50 7.30
CA GLY A 346 -19.62 -18.60 6.46
C GLY A 346 -19.00 -19.96 6.81
N GLU A 347 -19.29 -20.97 6.00
CA GLU A 347 -18.85 -22.36 6.24
C GLU A 347 -17.34 -22.57 6.01
N LYS A 348 -16.73 -21.74 5.15
CA LYS A 348 -15.30 -21.85 4.83
C LYS A 348 -14.48 -20.97 5.78
N ARG A 349 -13.53 -21.57 6.49
CA ARG A 349 -12.56 -20.83 7.32
C ARG A 349 -11.50 -20.15 6.44
N ILE A 350 -11.87 -19.02 5.85
CA ILE A 350 -11.02 -18.18 5.00
C ILE A 350 -10.95 -16.77 5.60
N ASN A 351 -9.75 -16.20 5.70
CA ASN A 351 -9.55 -14.83 6.19
C ASN A 351 -9.75 -13.78 5.09
N TYR A 352 -10.08 -12.55 5.47
CA TYR A 352 -10.21 -11.42 4.53
C TYR A 352 -8.87 -11.05 3.88
N SER A 353 -7.77 -11.28 4.58
CA SER A 353 -6.40 -11.08 4.10
C SER A 353 -5.43 -12.00 4.85
N ASP A 354 -4.17 -12.04 4.44
CA ASP A 354 -3.08 -12.61 5.26
C ASP A 354 -2.71 -11.68 6.43
N HIS A 355 -3.27 -10.48 6.45
CA HIS A 355 -3.33 -9.57 7.60
C HIS A 355 -4.74 -9.56 8.24
N LEU A 356 -4.82 -9.24 9.53
CA LEU A 356 -6.03 -8.75 10.20
C LEU A 356 -6.08 -7.23 10.08
N GLY A 357 -7.29 -6.69 9.99
CA GLY A 357 -7.51 -5.26 10.08
C GLY A 357 -7.46 -4.76 11.52
N VAL A 358 -7.32 -3.45 11.67
CA VAL A 358 -7.41 -2.75 12.96
C VAL A 358 -8.49 -1.68 12.84
N CYS A 359 -9.31 -1.52 13.88
CA CYS A 359 -10.30 -0.47 13.97
C CYS A 359 -10.22 0.28 15.30
N ALA A 360 -10.67 1.54 15.28
CA ALA A 360 -10.70 2.40 16.45
C ALA A 360 -11.84 3.42 16.36
N MET A 361 -12.39 3.81 17.50
CA MET A 361 -13.37 4.89 17.62
C MET A 361 -12.85 6.00 18.51
N PHE A 362 -12.89 7.21 17.99
CA PHE A 362 -12.52 8.43 18.69
C PHE A 362 -13.75 9.28 18.94
N ARG A 363 -13.91 9.81 20.15
CA ARG A 363 -15.01 10.71 20.50
C ARG A 363 -14.47 12.06 20.94
N LEU A 364 -15.11 13.14 20.49
CA LEU A 364 -14.82 14.47 21.01
C LEU A 364 -15.30 14.58 22.47
N ASN A 365 -14.38 14.98 23.36
CA ASN A 365 -14.70 15.29 24.75
C ASN A 365 -15.04 16.77 24.91
N LYS A 366 -16.29 17.15 24.65
CA LYS A 366 -16.77 18.54 24.72
C LYS A 366 -16.52 19.20 26.09
N ASP A 367 -16.60 18.43 27.17
CA ASP A 367 -16.39 18.96 28.53
C ASP A 367 -14.95 19.44 28.76
N ALA A 368 -13.98 18.86 28.06
CA ALA A 368 -12.56 19.21 28.16
C ALA A 368 -12.11 20.20 27.08
N GLU A 369 -13.01 20.66 26.20
CA GLU A 369 -12.66 21.49 25.05
C GLU A 369 -12.20 22.88 25.48
N ALA A 370 -12.87 23.46 26.48
CA ALA A 370 -12.49 24.74 27.06
C ALA A 370 -11.15 24.62 27.80
N GLY A 371 -10.09 25.21 27.22
CA GLY A 371 -8.76 25.22 27.82
C GLY A 371 -7.90 24.00 27.50
N TRP A 372 -8.32 23.14 26.56
CA TRP A 372 -7.49 22.06 26.05
C TRP A 372 -6.16 22.61 25.52
N LYS A 373 -5.06 22.01 25.98
CA LYS A 373 -3.73 22.22 25.44
C LYS A 373 -3.05 20.88 25.35
N GLU A 374 -2.62 20.53 24.15
CA GLU A 374 -1.81 19.34 23.97
C GLU A 374 -0.46 19.52 24.70
N PRO A 375 -0.02 18.55 25.53
CA PRO A 375 1.31 18.60 26.12
C PRO A 375 2.39 18.68 25.04
N LEU A 376 3.29 19.66 25.20
CA LEU A 376 4.51 19.76 24.41
C LEU A 376 5.40 18.55 24.74
N ARG A 377 5.63 17.68 23.76
CA ARG A 377 6.64 16.62 23.84
C ARG A 377 7.85 16.96 22.99
N ILE A 378 9.01 16.81 23.62
CA ILE A 378 10.32 17.06 23.03
C ILE A 378 10.73 15.81 22.27
N ILE A 379 11.29 16.00 21.09
CA ILE A 379 11.86 14.91 20.29
C ILE A 379 13.03 14.31 21.07
N ASP A 380 12.95 13.02 21.39
CA ASP A 380 14.05 12.25 21.98
C ASP A 380 15.14 12.07 20.92
N ARG A 381 16.33 12.63 21.20
CA ARG A 381 17.46 12.64 20.28
C ARG A 381 18.03 11.23 20.05
N ARG A 382 17.84 10.29 21.00
CA ARG A 382 18.39 8.93 20.89
C ARG A 382 17.90 8.19 19.65
N PHE A 383 16.60 8.28 19.35
CA PHE A 383 16.05 7.63 18.15
C PHE A 383 16.57 8.25 16.85
N LEU A 384 16.89 9.55 16.86
CA LEU A 384 17.50 10.22 15.72
C LEU A 384 18.96 9.78 15.54
N GLU A 385 19.74 9.71 16.62
CA GLU A 385 21.13 9.27 16.62
C GLU A 385 21.26 7.81 16.15
N GLU A 386 20.46 6.89 16.70
CA GLU A 386 20.45 5.48 16.27
C GLU A 386 20.03 5.33 14.80
N THR A 387 19.05 6.12 14.35
CA THR A 387 18.62 6.12 12.95
C THR A 387 19.73 6.64 12.04
N HIS A 388 20.38 7.74 12.43
CA HIS A 388 21.49 8.33 11.71
C HIS A 388 22.61 7.32 11.48
N ASP A 389 22.99 6.55 12.51
CA ASP A 389 24.08 5.58 12.42
C ASP A 389 23.77 4.46 11.41
N ILE A 390 22.55 3.92 11.45
CA ILE A 390 22.12 2.85 10.53
C ILE A 390 22.03 3.36 9.09
N VAL A 391 21.44 4.53 8.89
CA VAL A 391 21.29 5.14 7.56
C VAL A 391 22.66 5.53 6.98
N SER A 392 23.58 6.03 7.81
CA SER A 392 24.97 6.33 7.43
C SER A 392 25.75 5.09 7.02
N GLU A 393 25.54 3.96 7.69
CA GLU A 393 26.13 2.68 7.26
C GLU A 393 25.54 2.23 5.90
N GLY A 394 24.26 2.48 5.67
CA GLY A 394 23.62 2.34 4.35
C GLY A 394 24.32 3.15 3.26
N GLU A 395 24.73 4.39 3.53
CA GLU A 395 25.47 5.22 2.56
C GLU A 395 26.84 4.59 2.22
N LYS A 396 27.57 4.11 3.23
CA LYS A 396 28.88 3.45 3.02
C LYS A 396 28.76 2.22 2.13
N ARG A 397 27.71 1.41 2.34
CA ARG A 397 27.38 0.27 1.44
C ARG A 397 27.21 0.76 0.00
N ILE A 398 26.41 1.80 -0.23
CA ILE A 398 26.16 2.31 -1.58
C ILE A 398 27.46 2.76 -2.25
N ILE A 399 28.34 3.45 -1.53
CA ILE A 399 29.65 3.87 -2.05
C ILE A 399 30.48 2.66 -2.49
N TRP A 400 30.49 1.59 -1.68
CA TRP A 400 31.15 0.33 -2.03
C TRP A 400 30.53 -0.34 -3.25
N ASP A 401 29.21 -0.45 -3.30
CA ASP A 401 28.50 -1.06 -4.42
C ASP A 401 28.77 -0.29 -5.73
N ARG A 402 28.85 1.06 -5.68
CA ARG A 402 29.22 1.87 -6.85
C ARG A 402 30.60 1.55 -7.36
N ARG A 403 31.59 1.43 -6.47
CA ARG A 403 32.97 1.04 -6.84
C ARG A 403 32.98 -0.37 -7.43
N PHE A 404 32.24 -1.28 -6.83
CA PHE A 404 32.12 -2.66 -7.29
C PHE A 404 31.52 -2.76 -8.69
N PHE A 405 30.39 -2.10 -8.95
CA PHE A 405 29.78 -2.07 -10.29
C PHE A 405 30.65 -1.33 -11.31
N GLY A 406 31.38 -0.28 -10.89
CA GLY A 406 32.39 0.37 -11.73
C GLY A 406 33.51 -0.58 -12.16
N ALA A 407 34.04 -1.38 -11.23
CA ALA A 407 35.05 -2.40 -11.53
C ALA A 407 34.50 -3.51 -12.44
N ILE A 408 33.25 -3.93 -12.24
CA ILE A 408 32.57 -4.88 -13.14
C ILE A 408 32.45 -4.30 -14.55
N CYS A 409 32.05 -3.04 -14.71
CA CYS A 409 31.97 -2.41 -16.02
C CYS A 409 33.32 -2.44 -16.75
N LEU A 410 34.41 -2.09 -16.05
CA LEU A 410 35.75 -2.16 -16.63
C LEU A 410 36.12 -3.59 -17.05
N LEU A 411 35.87 -4.58 -16.18
CA LEU A 411 36.14 -5.98 -16.49
C LEU A 411 35.34 -6.48 -17.70
N LEU A 412 34.04 -6.14 -17.78
CA LEU A 412 33.18 -6.54 -18.88
C LEU A 412 33.60 -5.89 -20.20
N LEU A 413 34.04 -4.62 -20.17
CA LEU A 413 34.60 -3.95 -21.35
C LEU A 413 35.85 -4.66 -21.87
N LEU A 414 36.78 -5.03 -20.98
CA LEU A 414 37.99 -5.77 -21.34
C LEU A 414 37.65 -7.17 -21.89
N LEU A 415 36.67 -7.85 -21.30
CA LEU A 415 36.24 -9.17 -21.76
C LEU A 415 35.55 -9.12 -23.13
N ILE A 416 34.67 -8.15 -23.35
CA ILE A 416 34.01 -7.91 -24.65
C ILE A 416 35.07 -7.61 -25.71
N PHE A 417 36.04 -6.74 -25.40
CA PHE A 417 37.14 -6.43 -26.30
C PHE A 417 37.97 -7.69 -26.62
N GLY A 418 38.36 -8.47 -25.61
CA GLY A 418 39.14 -9.70 -25.81
C GLY A 418 38.40 -10.76 -26.63
N ILE A 419 37.09 -10.93 -26.41
CA ILE A 419 36.25 -11.83 -27.22
C ILE A 419 36.16 -11.36 -28.66
N SER A 420 36.06 -10.04 -28.90
CA SER A 420 36.08 -9.51 -30.27
C SER A 420 37.37 -9.86 -30.99
N GLN A 421 38.53 -9.69 -30.33
CA GLN A 421 39.83 -10.05 -30.91
C GLN A 421 39.95 -11.56 -31.17
N LEU A 422 39.41 -12.41 -30.27
CA LEU A 422 39.41 -13.86 -30.44
C LEU A 422 38.47 -14.31 -31.58
N GLY A 423 37.33 -13.65 -31.75
CA GLY A 423 36.38 -13.94 -32.83
C GLY A 423 36.95 -13.70 -34.23
N ASP A 424 37.81 -12.69 -34.36
CA ASP A 424 38.55 -12.41 -35.60
C ASP A 424 39.60 -13.48 -35.92
N ALA A 425 40.10 -14.18 -34.89
CA ALA A 425 41.13 -15.21 -35.02
C ALA A 425 40.59 -16.64 -35.27
N ILE A 426 39.28 -16.87 -35.14
CA ILE A 426 38.67 -18.20 -35.29
C ILE A 426 37.98 -18.30 -36.65
N ASP A 427 38.25 -19.34 -37.43
CA ASP A 427 37.63 -19.51 -38.76
C ASP A 427 36.35 -20.37 -38.78
N PHE A 428 36.01 -21.03 -37.67
CA PHE A 428 34.87 -21.94 -37.61
C PHE A 428 33.53 -21.20 -37.39
N PRO A 429 32.54 -21.31 -38.30
CA PRO A 429 31.29 -20.54 -38.22
C PRO A 429 30.50 -20.78 -36.94
N PHE A 430 30.40 -22.02 -36.47
CA PHE A 430 29.65 -22.37 -35.26
C PHE A 430 30.21 -21.67 -34.00
N SER A 431 31.54 -21.65 -33.86
CA SER A 431 32.22 -20.96 -32.76
C SER A 431 31.99 -19.45 -32.79
N LYS A 432 31.96 -18.83 -33.99
CA LYS A 432 31.63 -17.41 -34.13
C LYS A 432 30.23 -17.08 -33.61
N TYR A 433 29.22 -17.89 -33.93
CA TYR A 433 27.86 -17.67 -33.42
C TYR A 433 27.79 -17.74 -31.89
N ILE A 434 28.49 -18.70 -31.28
CA ILE A 434 28.57 -18.80 -29.82
C ILE A 434 29.21 -17.54 -29.22
N LEU A 435 30.33 -17.07 -29.78
CA LEU A 435 31.00 -15.86 -29.29
C LEU A 435 30.13 -14.61 -29.42
N ILE A 436 29.37 -14.47 -30.51
CA ILE A 436 28.40 -13.37 -30.69
C ILE A 436 27.32 -13.40 -29.61
N ILE A 437 26.76 -14.58 -29.31
CA ILE A 437 25.74 -14.73 -28.25
C ILE A 437 26.36 -14.34 -26.90
N VAL A 438 27.56 -14.83 -26.58
CA VAL A 438 28.27 -14.47 -25.35
C VAL A 438 28.52 -12.96 -25.27
N GLN A 439 29.01 -12.35 -26.34
CA GLN A 439 29.27 -10.91 -26.41
C GLN A 439 27.99 -10.09 -26.21
N PHE A 440 26.87 -10.51 -26.82
CA PHE A 440 25.57 -9.88 -26.61
C PHE A 440 25.14 -9.95 -25.14
N LEU A 441 25.24 -11.12 -24.50
CA LEU A 441 24.92 -11.29 -23.08
C LEU A 441 25.82 -10.44 -22.16
N LEU A 442 27.12 -10.37 -22.45
CA LEU A 442 28.05 -9.51 -21.72
C LEU A 442 27.73 -8.03 -21.91
N THR A 443 27.28 -7.63 -23.09
CA THR A 443 26.87 -6.25 -23.39
C THR A 443 25.62 -5.87 -22.60
N LEU A 444 24.64 -6.77 -22.47
CA LEU A 444 23.47 -6.55 -21.61
C LEU A 444 23.88 -6.44 -20.14
N LEU A 445 24.79 -7.29 -19.67
CA LEU A 445 25.30 -7.23 -18.31
C LEU A 445 26.10 -5.93 -18.04
N LEU A 446 26.86 -5.46 -19.03
CA LEU A 446 27.57 -4.17 -18.97
C LEU A 446 26.57 -3.02 -18.88
N GLY A 447 25.54 -3.01 -19.74
CA GLY A 447 24.47 -2.02 -19.72
C GLY A 447 23.75 -1.98 -18.36
N PHE A 448 23.40 -3.14 -17.82
CA PHE A 448 22.82 -3.26 -16.48
C PHE A 448 23.76 -2.73 -15.39
N SER A 449 25.03 -3.15 -15.40
CA SER A 449 26.02 -2.77 -14.39
C SER A 449 26.28 -1.27 -14.40
N PHE A 450 26.34 -0.68 -15.60
CA PHE A 450 26.47 0.76 -15.78
C PHE A 450 25.23 1.49 -15.27
N TRP A 451 24.04 1.09 -15.72
CA TRP A 451 22.79 1.73 -15.30
C TRP A 451 22.59 1.64 -13.78
N HIS A 452 22.78 0.46 -13.19
CA HIS A 452 22.61 0.27 -11.76
C HIS A 452 23.68 1.03 -10.96
N GLY A 453 24.95 0.88 -11.34
CA GLY A 453 26.10 1.50 -10.66
C GLY A 453 26.11 3.03 -10.75
N MET A 454 25.77 3.58 -11.91
CA MET A 454 25.86 5.03 -12.17
C MET A 454 24.56 5.76 -11.92
N VAL A 455 23.42 5.23 -12.38
CA VAL A 455 22.13 5.92 -12.28
C VAL A 455 21.47 5.58 -10.96
N PHE A 456 21.16 4.31 -10.75
CA PHE A 456 20.34 3.91 -9.61
C PHE A 456 21.03 4.17 -8.26
N LEU A 457 22.26 3.70 -8.07
CA LEU A 457 22.99 3.91 -6.82
C LEU A 457 23.29 5.40 -6.56
N THR A 458 23.31 6.26 -7.59
CA THR A 458 23.42 7.72 -7.40
C THR A 458 22.12 8.31 -6.85
N ILE A 459 20.96 7.87 -7.37
CA ILE A 459 19.66 8.28 -6.85
C ILE A 459 19.52 7.81 -5.40
N GLU A 460 19.79 6.53 -5.14
CA GLU A 460 19.72 5.94 -3.81
C GLU A 460 20.62 6.68 -2.82
N ARG A 461 21.88 6.96 -3.22
CA ARG A 461 22.80 7.73 -2.37
C ARG A 461 22.24 9.11 -2.04
N ARG A 462 21.76 9.86 -3.03
CA ARG A 462 21.23 11.22 -2.80
C ARG A 462 20.05 11.21 -1.83
N SER A 463 19.16 10.24 -1.96
CA SER A 463 18.02 10.06 -1.05
C SER A 463 18.45 9.71 0.38
N ILE A 464 19.44 8.82 0.54
CA ILE A 464 20.04 8.52 1.85
C ILE A 464 20.73 9.75 2.44
N THR A 465 21.56 10.45 1.66
CA THR A 465 22.26 11.66 2.10
C THR A 465 21.28 12.74 2.57
N GLU A 466 20.16 12.94 1.87
CA GLU A 466 19.12 13.88 2.28
C GLU A 466 18.53 13.50 3.65
N THR A 467 18.25 12.21 3.88
CA THR A 467 17.78 11.74 5.20
C THR A 467 18.81 12.06 6.29
N ILE A 468 20.09 11.78 6.04
CA ILE A 468 21.19 12.05 6.97
C ILE A 468 21.29 13.54 7.30
N TRP A 469 21.25 14.40 6.28
CA TRP A 469 21.34 15.85 6.45
C TRP A 469 20.17 16.40 7.27
N ASN A 470 18.95 15.96 7.00
CA ASN A 470 17.78 16.37 7.78
C ASN A 470 17.88 15.91 9.24
N ILE A 471 18.40 14.71 9.50
CA ILE A 471 18.61 14.25 10.89
C ILE A 471 19.66 15.12 11.58
N ASN A 472 20.77 15.44 10.91
CA ASN A 472 21.81 16.31 11.47
C ASN A 472 21.27 17.71 11.79
N ASP A 473 20.50 18.32 10.89
CA ASP A 473 19.85 19.62 11.11
C ASP A 473 18.91 19.60 12.34
N MET A 474 18.32 18.45 12.65
CA MET A 474 17.47 18.27 13.83
C MET A 474 18.27 17.98 15.11
N LEU A 475 19.45 17.38 15.00
CA LEU A 475 20.37 17.16 16.12
C LEU A 475 21.19 18.42 16.46
N GLU A 476 21.46 19.31 15.51
CA GLU A 476 22.17 20.56 15.79
C GLU A 476 21.29 21.61 16.52
N ARG A 477 19.97 21.47 16.42
CA ARG A 477 18.98 22.27 17.15
C ARG A 477 18.70 21.71 18.54
#